data_AF-A0A8I6Y891-F1
#
_entry.id   AF-A0A8I6Y891-F1
#
_cell.length_a   1.000
_cell.length_b   1.000
_cell.length_c   1.000
_cell.angle_alpha   90.00
_cell.angle_beta   90.00
_cell.angle_gamma   90.00
#
_symmetry.space_group_name_H-M   'P 1'
#
loop_
_entity.id
_entity.type
_entity.pdbx_description
1 polymer ?
#
loop_
_entity_poly.entity_id
_entity_poly.type
_entity_poly.pdbx_seq_one_letter_code
_entity_poly.pdbx_strand_id
1 'polypeptide(L)'
;MAPLQNIAVALTLLIVMVEIASLPMLASAAIVKSEEAALDELTPIIKTALDGVLAAAPPSERMKVAGAVAKQELLAMDTMKKAKGDKAKFDTHLLAYKIAAKIVTAAAPAEKFKKMEDSFTEASRPIP
;
A
#
# COMPACT_ATOMS: atom_id res chain seq x y z
N MET A 1 -16.31 -56.66 -30.07
CA MET A 1 -15.76 -55.34 -30.43
C MET A 1 -16.41 -54.32 -29.50
N ALA A 2 -15.69 -53.83 -28.51
CA ALA A 2 -16.13 -52.74 -27.66
C ALA A 2 -15.14 -51.59 -27.83
N PRO A 3 -15.64 -50.35 -27.96
CA PRO A 3 -14.97 -49.28 -27.25
C PRO A 3 -16.00 -48.27 -26.73
N LEU A 4 -16.60 -48.55 -25.56
CA LEU A 4 -17.44 -47.59 -24.84
C LEU A 4 -16.69 -46.89 -23.68
N GLN A 5 -15.40 -47.20 -23.49
CA GLN A 5 -14.61 -46.72 -22.34
C GLN A 5 -13.84 -45.40 -22.60
N ASN A 6 -13.79 -44.90 -23.84
CA ASN A 6 -12.95 -43.73 -24.18
C ASN A 6 -13.65 -42.37 -24.13
N ILE A 7 -14.98 -42.30 -24.01
CA ILE A 7 -15.71 -41.02 -24.03
C ILE A 7 -15.72 -40.37 -22.63
N ALA A 8 -15.76 -41.17 -21.56
CA ALA A 8 -15.80 -40.67 -20.19
C ALA A 8 -14.49 -39.97 -19.75
N VAL A 9 -13.34 -40.46 -20.22
CA VAL A 9 -12.00 -39.91 -19.89
C VAL A 9 -11.73 -38.59 -20.63
N ALA A 10 -12.24 -38.45 -21.86
CA ALA A 10 -12.06 -37.23 -22.64
C ALA A 10 -12.87 -36.04 -22.07
N LEU A 11 -14.05 -36.29 -21.51
CA LEU A 11 -14.89 -35.26 -20.88
C LEU A 11 -14.35 -34.81 -19.51
N THR A 12 -13.68 -35.67 -18.75
CA THR A 12 -13.08 -35.29 -17.46
C THR A 12 -11.82 -34.43 -17.61
N LEU A 13 -11.02 -34.65 -18.67
CA LEU A 13 -9.86 -33.80 -18.98
C LEU A 13 -10.24 -32.39 -19.44
N LEU A 14 -11.41 -32.22 -20.08
CA LEU A 14 -11.86 -30.92 -20.59
C LEU A 14 -12.37 -29.99 -19.46
N ILE A 15 -12.90 -30.56 -18.36
CA ILE A 15 -13.36 -29.79 -17.20
C ILE A 15 -12.17 -29.23 -16.39
N VAL A 16 -11.03 -29.93 -16.34
CA VAL A 16 -9.84 -29.47 -15.61
C VAL A 16 -9.12 -28.31 -16.33
N MET A 17 -9.22 -28.21 -17.66
CA MET A 17 -8.49 -27.18 -18.42
C MET A 17 -9.14 -25.79 -18.40
N VAL A 18 -10.44 -25.68 -18.09
CA VAL A 18 -11.14 -24.38 -18.00
C VAL A 18 -10.84 -23.62 -16.70
N GLU A 19 -10.51 -24.32 -15.61
CA GLU A 19 -10.27 -23.64 -14.32
C GLU A 19 -8.85 -23.04 -14.20
N ILE A 20 -7.85 -23.63 -14.86
CA ILE A 20 -6.44 -23.19 -14.71
C ILE A 20 -6.18 -21.80 -15.29
N ALA A 21 -6.95 -21.39 -16.31
CA ALA A 21 -6.82 -20.08 -16.92
C ALA A 21 -7.40 -18.94 -16.05
N SER A 22 -8.34 -19.26 -15.16
CA SER A 22 -8.99 -18.27 -14.28
C SER A 22 -8.27 -18.07 -12.95
N LEU A 23 -7.49 -19.06 -12.49
CA LEU A 23 -6.71 -18.98 -11.25
C LEU A 23 -5.77 -17.76 -11.16
N PRO A 24 -4.95 -17.43 -12.17
CA PRO A 24 -4.07 -16.26 -12.08
C PRO A 24 -4.87 -14.94 -12.02
N MET A 25 -5.98 -14.83 -12.77
CA MET A 25 -6.81 -13.62 -12.76
C MET A 25 -7.56 -13.44 -11.42
N LEU A 26 -8.06 -14.52 -10.84
CA LEU A 26 -8.70 -14.51 -9.51
C LEU A 26 -7.69 -14.20 -8.39
N ALA A 27 -6.47 -14.74 -8.48
CA ALA A 27 -5.39 -14.43 -7.54
C ALA A 27 -4.99 -12.95 -7.63
N SER A 28 -4.82 -12.41 -8.83
CA SER A 28 -4.53 -10.98 -9.02
C SER A 28 -5.66 -10.10 -8.50
N ALA A 29 -6.93 -10.45 -8.75
CA ALA A 29 -8.08 -9.69 -8.26
C ALA A 29 -8.18 -9.72 -6.72
N ALA A 30 -7.87 -10.85 -6.09
CA ALA A 30 -7.85 -10.98 -4.63
C ALA A 30 -6.71 -10.14 -4.00
N ILE A 31 -5.53 -10.10 -4.62
CA ILE A 31 -4.41 -9.26 -4.18
C ILE A 31 -4.78 -7.79 -4.25
N VAL A 32 -5.31 -7.32 -5.39
CA VAL A 32 -5.71 -5.91 -5.55
C VAL A 32 -6.74 -5.50 -4.50
N LYS A 33 -7.75 -6.34 -4.25
CA LYS A 33 -8.77 -6.08 -3.23
C LYS A 33 -8.17 -5.99 -1.82
N SER A 34 -7.17 -6.81 -1.51
CA SER A 34 -6.45 -6.76 -0.24
C SER A 34 -5.58 -5.50 -0.10
N GLU A 35 -4.91 -5.09 -1.18
CA GLU A 35 -4.10 -3.87 -1.20
C GLU A 35 -4.97 -2.62 -1.04
N GLU A 36 -6.15 -2.57 -1.69
CA GLU A 36 -7.11 -1.46 -1.53
C GLU A 36 -7.59 -1.34 -0.08
N ALA A 37 -8.01 -2.44 0.54
CA ALA A 37 -8.41 -2.42 1.95
C ALA A 37 -7.28 -1.95 2.88
N ALA A 38 -6.02 -2.33 2.59
CA ALA A 38 -4.87 -1.88 3.34
C ALA A 38 -4.58 -0.37 3.15
N LEU A 39 -4.82 0.18 1.95
CA LEU A 39 -4.71 1.63 1.71
C LEU A 39 -5.82 2.41 2.40
N ASP A 40 -7.05 1.86 2.44
CA ASP A 40 -8.16 2.46 3.16
C ASP A 40 -7.87 2.58 4.66
N GLU A 41 -7.14 1.61 5.24
CA GLU A 41 -6.65 1.67 6.61
C GLU A 41 -5.47 2.65 6.78
N LEU A 42 -4.52 2.66 5.84
CA LEU A 42 -3.32 3.49 5.92
C LEU A 42 -3.62 4.99 5.78
N THR A 43 -4.54 5.35 4.88
CA THR A 43 -4.88 6.73 4.55
C THR A 43 -5.23 7.60 5.77
N PRO A 44 -6.18 7.21 6.65
CA PRO A 44 -6.50 7.99 7.85
C PRO A 44 -5.33 8.06 8.85
N ILE A 45 -4.46 7.04 8.90
CA ILE A 45 -3.28 7.02 9.77
C ILE A 45 -2.26 8.08 9.32
N ILE A 46 -1.93 8.11 8.03
CA ILE A 46 -1.05 9.13 7.45
C ILE A 46 -1.66 10.51 7.63
N LYS A 47 -2.95 10.68 7.28
CA LYS A 47 -3.64 11.96 7.38
C LYS A 47 -3.58 12.52 8.81
N THR A 48 -3.85 11.68 9.81
CA THR A 48 -3.80 12.09 11.22
C THR A 48 -2.40 12.58 11.62
N ALA A 49 -1.35 11.88 11.19
CA ALA A 49 0.02 12.30 11.45
C ALA A 49 0.35 13.65 10.79
N LEU A 50 -0.02 13.83 9.53
CA LEU A 50 0.22 15.04 8.75
C LEU A 50 -0.58 16.25 9.26
N ASP A 51 -1.85 16.05 9.62
CA ASP A 51 -2.68 17.08 10.27
C ASP A 51 -2.05 17.52 11.60
N GLY A 52 -1.47 16.58 12.36
CA GLY A 52 -0.74 16.87 13.60
C GLY A 52 0.52 17.72 13.37
N VAL A 53 1.20 17.54 12.23
CA VAL A 53 2.34 18.38 11.81
C VAL A 53 1.88 19.80 11.48
N LEU A 54 0.80 19.94 10.71
CA LEU A 54 0.20 21.24 10.38
C LEU A 54 -0.26 21.99 11.64
N ALA A 55 -0.92 21.29 12.57
CA ALA A 55 -1.41 21.87 13.81
C ALA A 55 -0.29 22.37 14.72
N ALA A 56 0.87 21.70 14.71
CA ALA A 56 2.03 22.09 15.49
C ALA A 56 2.88 23.21 14.85
N ALA A 57 2.60 23.59 13.61
CA ALA A 57 3.39 24.57 12.88
C ALA A 57 3.22 26.00 13.45
N PRO A 58 4.32 26.71 13.76
CA PRO A 58 4.23 28.10 14.18
C PRO A 58 3.68 28.98 13.04
N PRO A 59 2.92 30.06 13.33
CA PRO A 59 2.29 30.90 12.31
C PRO A 59 3.23 31.37 11.20
N SER A 60 4.48 31.71 11.55
CA SER A 60 5.53 32.18 10.64
C SER A 60 6.03 31.10 9.66
N GLU A 61 5.84 29.81 9.94
CA GLU A 61 6.32 28.71 9.08
C GLU A 61 5.20 27.87 8.45
N ARG A 62 3.92 28.18 8.72
CA ARG A 62 2.79 27.36 8.25
C ARG A 62 2.81 27.06 6.75
N MET A 63 3.14 28.05 5.90
CA MET A 63 3.18 27.83 4.45
C MET A 63 4.26 26.81 4.04
N LYS A 64 5.45 26.91 4.65
CA LYS A 64 6.55 25.97 4.42
C LYS A 64 6.16 24.57 4.89
N VAL A 65 5.62 24.46 6.10
CA VAL A 65 5.19 23.18 6.67
C VAL A 65 4.07 22.56 5.83
N ALA A 66 3.11 23.34 5.36
CA ALA A 66 2.04 22.87 4.47
C ALA A 66 2.56 22.36 3.12
N GLY A 67 3.51 23.06 2.51
CA GLY A 67 4.15 22.58 1.28
C GLY A 67 4.88 21.26 1.47
N ALA A 68 5.59 21.10 2.59
CA ALA A 68 6.28 19.86 2.90
C ALA A 68 5.32 18.71 3.24
N VAL A 69 4.22 18.97 3.95
CA VAL A 69 3.16 17.99 4.20
C VAL A 69 2.55 17.50 2.88
N ALA A 70 2.16 18.41 1.99
CA ALA A 70 1.61 18.05 0.68
C ALA A 70 2.60 17.23 -0.16
N LYS A 71 3.89 17.58 -0.11
CA LYS A 71 4.95 16.81 -0.79
C LYS A 71 5.04 15.38 -0.26
N GLN A 72 5.01 15.19 1.06
CA GLN A 72 5.08 13.86 1.67
C GLN A 72 3.83 13.02 1.39
N GLU A 73 2.65 13.64 1.34
CA GLU A 73 1.41 12.96 0.93
C GLU A 73 1.50 12.44 -0.50
N LEU A 74 1.91 13.28 -1.46
CA LEU A 74 2.09 12.88 -2.86
C LEU A 74 3.13 11.77 -3.01
N LEU A 75 4.22 11.84 -2.26
CA LEU A 75 5.28 10.82 -2.28
C LEU A 75 4.79 9.48 -1.73
N ALA A 76 4.01 9.49 -0.65
CA ALA A 76 3.40 8.29 -0.09
C ALA A 76 2.43 7.63 -1.08
N MET A 77 1.57 8.43 -1.71
CA MET A 77 0.64 7.95 -2.73
C MET A 77 1.38 7.31 -3.93
N ASP A 78 2.40 7.99 -4.46
CA ASP A 78 3.19 7.49 -5.59
C ASP A 78 3.95 6.20 -5.23
N THR A 79 4.55 6.16 -4.04
CA THR A 79 5.27 4.97 -3.53
C THR A 79 4.33 3.76 -3.46
N MET A 80 3.18 3.92 -2.80
CA MET A 80 2.22 2.83 -2.65
C MET A 80 1.63 2.40 -3.99
N LYS A 81 1.38 3.35 -4.91
CA LYS A 81 0.91 3.05 -6.27
C LYS A 81 1.93 2.22 -7.06
N LYS A 82 3.22 2.54 -6.97
CA LYS A 82 4.30 1.80 -7.64
C LYS A 82 4.51 0.40 -7.05
N ALA A 83 4.19 0.22 -5.78
CA ALA A 83 4.31 -1.07 -5.11
C ALA A 83 3.15 -2.03 -5.38
N LYS A 84 1.99 -1.54 -5.87
CA LYS A 84 0.82 -2.37 -6.18
C LYS A 84 1.16 -3.53 -7.11
N GLY A 85 0.66 -4.72 -6.79
CA GLY A 85 0.90 -5.94 -7.54
C GLY A 85 2.21 -6.66 -7.20
N ASP A 86 3.13 -6.00 -6.49
CA ASP A 86 4.28 -6.63 -5.83
C ASP A 86 4.01 -6.68 -4.32
N LYS A 87 3.37 -7.77 -3.88
CA LYS A 87 2.90 -7.92 -2.50
C LYS A 87 3.99 -7.67 -1.47
N ALA A 88 5.23 -8.13 -1.73
CA ALA A 88 6.33 -7.97 -0.78
C ALA A 88 6.74 -6.50 -0.64
N LYS A 89 6.86 -5.77 -1.76
CA LYS A 89 7.14 -4.33 -1.73
C LYS A 89 5.99 -3.54 -1.13
N PHE A 90 4.75 -3.89 -1.48
CA PHE A 90 3.56 -3.23 -0.96
C PHE A 90 3.47 -3.35 0.56
N ASP A 91 3.57 -4.57 1.10
CA ASP A 91 3.50 -4.80 2.55
C ASP A 91 4.64 -4.11 3.30
N THR A 92 5.83 -4.05 2.71
CA THR A 92 6.99 -3.38 3.30
C THR A 92 6.78 -1.87 3.39
N HIS A 93 6.35 -1.22 2.30
CA HIS A 93 6.05 0.20 2.32
C HIS A 93 4.84 0.54 3.21
N LEU A 94 3.80 -0.29 3.19
CA LEU A 94 2.65 -0.17 4.07
C LEU A 94 3.09 -0.12 5.54
N LEU A 95 3.91 -1.07 5.97
CA LEU A 95 4.44 -1.13 7.32
C LEU A 95 5.32 0.09 7.64
N ALA A 96 6.21 0.48 6.71
CA ALA A 96 7.10 1.62 6.89
C ALA A 96 6.30 2.93 7.10
N TYR A 97 5.25 3.18 6.31
CA TYR A 97 4.40 4.36 6.48
C TYR A 97 3.56 4.30 7.78
N LYS A 98 3.07 3.12 8.20
CA LYS A 98 2.42 2.97 9.52
C LYS A 98 3.39 3.33 10.66
N ILE A 99 4.65 2.90 10.57
CA ILE A 99 5.69 3.23 11.57
C ILE A 99 6.01 4.73 11.53
N ALA A 100 6.21 5.31 10.36
CA ALA A 100 6.49 6.73 10.20
C ALA A 100 5.38 7.60 10.80
N ALA A 101 4.12 7.30 10.48
CA ALA A 101 2.97 7.99 11.04
C ALA A 101 2.89 7.88 12.57
N LYS A 102 3.23 6.71 13.14
CA LYS A 102 3.32 6.53 14.60
C LYS A 102 4.42 7.39 15.23
N ILE A 103 5.60 7.45 14.61
CA ILE A 103 6.72 8.30 15.07
C ILE A 103 6.29 9.77 15.10
N VAL A 104 5.66 10.26 14.03
CA VAL A 104 5.18 11.65 13.94
C VAL A 104 4.10 11.94 14.98
N THR A 105 3.13 11.03 15.12
CA THR A 105 2.03 11.18 16.08
C THR A 105 2.54 11.25 17.52
N ALA A 106 3.52 10.41 17.87
CA ALA A 106 4.11 10.37 19.22
C ALA A 106 5.09 11.51 19.52
N ALA A 107 5.61 12.19 18.50
CA ALA A 107 6.59 13.27 18.69
C ALA A 107 5.98 14.51 19.38
N ALA A 108 6.79 15.21 20.18
CA ALA A 108 6.43 16.51 20.74
C ALA A 108 6.11 17.51 19.62
N PRO A 109 5.22 18.51 19.82
CA PRO A 109 4.76 19.41 18.76
C PRO A 109 5.90 20.03 17.94
N ALA A 110 6.92 20.58 18.59
CA ALA A 110 8.07 21.20 17.93
C ALA A 110 8.93 20.24 17.09
N GLU A 111 8.84 18.93 17.36
CA GLU A 111 9.62 17.90 16.66
C GLU A 111 8.84 17.24 15.52
N LYS A 112 7.50 17.38 15.48
CA LYS A 112 6.65 16.69 14.50
C LYS A 112 7.07 16.94 13.07
N PHE A 113 7.41 18.19 12.73
CA PHE A 113 7.83 18.55 11.39
C PHE A 113 9.10 17.79 10.95
N LYS A 114 10.16 17.85 11.76
CA LYS A 114 11.41 17.12 11.49
C LYS A 114 11.18 15.61 11.45
N LYS A 115 10.41 15.06 12.39
CA LYS A 115 10.11 13.63 12.44
C LYS A 115 9.33 13.16 11.21
N MET A 116 8.45 13.99 10.66
CA MET A 116 7.78 13.70 9.40
C MET A 116 8.79 13.66 8.25
N GLU A 117 9.62 14.70 8.12
CA GLU A 117 10.63 14.75 7.05
C GLU A 117 11.55 13.52 7.08
N ASP A 118 12.07 13.14 8.25
CA ASP A 118 12.97 12.00 8.39
C ASP A 118 12.25 10.67 8.09
N SER A 119 11.14 10.40 8.79
CA SER A 119 10.52 9.07 8.77
C SER A 119 9.70 8.77 7.51
N PHE A 120 9.01 9.77 6.94
CA PHE A 120 8.28 9.57 5.68
C PHE A 120 9.26 9.46 4.50
N THR A 121 10.36 10.21 4.52
CA THR A 121 11.41 10.05 3.51
C THR A 121 12.03 8.66 3.58
N GLU A 122 12.32 8.14 4.78
CA GLU A 122 12.79 6.76 4.95
C GLU A 122 11.78 5.76 4.38
N ALA A 123 10.49 5.89 4.72
CA ALA A 123 9.44 5.00 4.25
C ALA A 123 9.24 5.01 2.72
N SER A 124 9.63 6.10 2.05
CA SER A 124 9.57 6.25 0.60
C SER A 124 10.75 5.66 -0.16
N ARG A 125 11.83 5.23 0.52
CA ARG A 125 13.03 4.76 -0.16
C ARG A 125 12.78 3.48 -0.94
N PRO A 126 13.36 3.34 -2.14
CA PRO A 126 13.25 2.11 -2.92
C PRO A 126 13.72 0.90 -2.11
N ILE A 127 12.96 -0.19 -2.18
CA ILE A 127 13.34 -1.49 -1.62
C ILE A 127 14.15 -2.22 -2.70
N PRO A 128 15.40 -2.64 -2.40
CA PRO A 128 16.27 -3.34 -3.34
C PRO A 128 15.73 -4.72 -3.74
#